data_AF-A0A2S9QEN0-F1
#
_entry.id   AF-A0A2S9QEN0-F1
#
_cell.length_a   1.000
_cell.length_b   1.000
_cell.length_c   1.000
_cell.angle_alpha   90.00
_cell.angle_beta   90.00
_cell.angle_gamma   90.00
#
_symmetry.space_group_name_H-M   'P 1'
#
loop_
_entity.id
_entity.type
_entity.pdbx_description
1 polymer ?
#
loop_
_entity_poly.entity_id
_entity_poly.type
_entity_poly.pdbx_seq_one_letter_code
_entity_poly.pdbx_strand_id
1 'polypeptide(L)'
;MKQAAATVAIVLAGVAILALLHWTTPGYAVLTGPIEIAGRQEAPAETAEFSLKVDKLILSELLVFQRYGKKVERGTGGIWAVITADASATHRTLLLAGVALRGASGRIYMQSPRVDGLSQLLSGKELQPGLQQRGLFVFELPADELPGAELVVSREAFPRLTSQLAMSLNEGSAIRRTVLEIGRDPL
;
A
#
# COMPACT_ATOMS: atom_id res chain seq x y z
N MET A 1 49.25 11.73 -26.89
CA MET A 1 47.88 12.19 -27.22
C MET A 1 47.00 11.09 -27.83
N LYS A 2 47.43 10.40 -28.91
CA LYS A 2 46.63 9.35 -29.56
C LYS A 2 46.25 8.16 -28.65
N GLN A 3 47.16 7.72 -27.80
CA GLN A 3 46.87 6.62 -26.85
C GLN A 3 45.87 7.03 -25.76
N ALA A 4 45.98 8.24 -25.23
CA ALA A 4 45.01 8.76 -24.26
C ALA A 4 43.61 8.88 -24.87
N ALA A 5 43.49 9.32 -26.12
CA ALA A 5 42.21 9.36 -26.83
C ALA A 5 41.61 7.97 -27.06
N ALA A 6 42.44 6.97 -27.40
CA ALA A 6 42.00 5.59 -27.57
C ALA A 6 41.51 4.97 -26.25
N THR A 7 42.22 5.20 -25.14
CA THR A 7 41.80 4.74 -23.82
C THR A 7 40.47 5.36 -23.39
N VAL A 8 40.30 6.67 -23.59
CA VAL A 8 39.04 7.37 -23.28
C VAL A 8 37.88 6.83 -24.12
N ALA A 9 38.10 6.59 -25.41
CA ALA A 9 37.08 6.02 -26.29
C ALA A 9 36.65 4.61 -25.85
N ILE A 10 37.60 3.77 -25.43
CA ILE A 10 37.31 2.41 -24.92
C ILE A 10 36.50 2.48 -23.62
N VAL A 11 36.87 3.37 -22.69
CA VAL A 11 36.13 3.54 -21.44
C VAL A 11 34.71 4.03 -21.70
N LEU A 12 34.53 5.02 -22.58
CA LEU A 12 33.20 5.54 -22.94
C LEU A 12 32.35 4.47 -23.62
N ALA A 13 32.93 3.67 -24.52
CA ALA A 13 32.22 2.55 -25.13
C ALA A 13 31.80 1.51 -24.08
N GLY A 14 32.68 1.19 -23.13
CA GLY A 14 32.37 0.31 -22.01
C GLY A 14 31.23 0.83 -21.14
N VAL A 15 31.27 2.11 -20.76
CA VAL A 15 30.19 2.76 -19.99
C VAL A 15 28.87 2.75 -20.76
N ALA A 16 28.89 3.05 -22.07
CA ALA A 16 27.70 3.02 -22.90
C ALA A 16 27.07 1.62 -22.98
N ILE A 17 27.89 0.58 -23.13
CA ILE A 17 27.43 -0.82 -23.12
C ILE A 17 26.85 -1.19 -21.76
N LEU A 18 27.51 -0.83 -20.66
CA LEU A 18 27.00 -1.10 -19.31
C LEU A 18 25.68 -0.36 -19.04
N ALA A 19 25.55 0.89 -19.48
CA ALA A 19 24.33 1.66 -19.34
C ALA A 19 23.18 1.05 -20.15
N LEU A 20 23.45 0.61 -21.38
CA LEU A 20 22.48 -0.10 -22.22
C LEU A 20 22.02 -1.40 -21.55
N LEU A 21 22.96 -2.22 -21.07
CA LEU A 21 22.66 -3.48 -20.39
C LEU A 21 21.87 -3.25 -19.10
N HIS A 22 22.22 -2.22 -18.32
CA HIS A 22 21.48 -1.87 -17.11
C HIS A 22 20.05 -1.44 -17.41
N TRP A 23 19.82 -0.71 -18.51
CA TRP A 23 18.49 -0.25 -18.91
C TRP A 23 17.62 -1.40 -19.44
N THR A 24 18.21 -2.36 -20.16
CA THR A 24 17.45 -3.48 -20.76
C THR A 24 17.29 -4.69 -19.85
N THR A 25 18.08 -4.81 -18.77
CA THR A 25 17.99 -5.95 -17.85
C THR A 25 16.98 -5.63 -16.75
N PRO A 26 15.86 -6.35 -16.65
CA PRO A 26 14.93 -6.18 -15.54
C PRO A 26 15.67 -6.45 -14.23
N GLY A 27 15.58 -5.53 -13.29
CA GLY A 27 16.19 -5.72 -11.98
C GLY A 27 15.66 -6.99 -11.32
N TYR A 28 16.45 -7.60 -10.44
CA TYR A 28 16.08 -8.82 -9.72
C TYR A 28 14.76 -8.66 -8.94
N ALA A 29 14.46 -7.45 -8.46
CA ALA A 29 13.20 -7.12 -7.79
C ALA A 29 11.97 -7.23 -8.71
N VAL A 30 12.12 -7.02 -10.02
CA VAL A 30 11.04 -7.20 -11.00
C VAL A 30 10.81 -8.68 -11.27
N LEU A 31 11.90 -9.45 -11.43
CA LEU A 31 11.84 -10.88 -11.73
C LEU A 31 11.29 -11.70 -10.57
N THR A 32 11.66 -11.34 -9.33
CA THR A 32 11.13 -11.97 -8.11
C THR A 32 10.02 -11.14 -7.50
N GLY A 33 9.33 -10.31 -8.29
CA GLY A 33 8.26 -9.48 -7.79
C GLY A 33 7.11 -10.30 -7.20
N PRO A 34 6.18 -9.64 -6.50
CA PRO A 34 4.96 -10.29 -6.04
C PRO A 34 4.10 -10.79 -7.20
N ILE A 35 3.30 -11.81 -6.93
CA ILE A 35 2.24 -12.26 -7.84
C ILE A 35 1.02 -11.38 -7.57
N GLU A 36 0.82 -10.36 -8.41
CA GLU A 36 -0.28 -9.41 -8.25
C GLU A 36 -1.61 -10.01 -8.72
N ILE A 37 -2.61 -9.90 -7.85
CA ILE A 37 -4.00 -10.23 -8.11
C ILE A 37 -4.80 -8.93 -8.05
N ALA A 38 -5.46 -8.57 -9.14
CA ALA A 38 -6.27 -7.36 -9.20
C ALA A 38 -7.65 -7.60 -8.58
N GLY A 39 -8.10 -6.64 -7.76
CA GLY A 39 -9.44 -6.60 -7.18
C GLY A 39 -10.05 -5.22 -7.28
N ARG A 40 -11.35 -5.12 -6.98
CA ARG A 40 -12.11 -3.85 -7.01
C ARG A 40 -12.75 -3.62 -5.67
N GLN A 41 -12.85 -2.37 -5.23
CA GLN A 41 -13.40 -1.99 -3.94
C GLN A 41 -14.64 -2.81 -3.53
N GLU A 42 -15.68 -2.82 -4.36
CA GLU A 42 -16.99 -3.39 -4.00
C GLU A 42 -17.08 -4.93 -4.08
N ALA A 43 -16.06 -5.61 -4.60
CA ALA A 43 -16.05 -7.06 -4.75
C ALA A 43 -14.99 -7.69 -3.83
N PRO A 44 -15.32 -8.79 -3.11
CA PRO A 44 -14.30 -9.54 -2.39
C PRO A 44 -13.29 -10.07 -3.41
N ALA A 45 -12.01 -9.84 -3.14
CA ALA A 45 -10.93 -10.37 -3.94
C ALA A 45 -10.10 -11.33 -3.09
N GLU A 46 -9.76 -12.47 -3.69
CA GLU A 46 -9.13 -13.59 -2.98
C GLU A 46 -7.77 -13.89 -3.57
N THR A 47 -6.82 -14.12 -2.68
CA THR A 47 -5.54 -14.75 -2.99
C THR A 47 -5.59 -16.21 -2.53
N ALA A 48 -4.54 -16.98 -2.83
CA ALA A 48 -4.42 -18.34 -2.31
C ALA A 48 -4.37 -18.42 -0.76
N GLU A 49 -4.15 -17.29 -0.07
CA GLU A 49 -3.81 -17.32 1.35
C GLU A 49 -4.68 -16.41 2.22
N PHE A 50 -5.21 -15.32 1.66
CA PHE A 50 -6.16 -14.42 2.33
C PHE A 50 -7.15 -13.83 1.33
N SER A 51 -8.29 -13.39 1.85
CA SER A 51 -9.27 -12.58 1.12
C SER A 51 -9.37 -11.18 1.73
N LEU A 52 -9.71 -10.21 0.88
CA LEU A 52 -9.94 -8.83 1.28
C LEU A 52 -11.12 -8.27 0.51
N LYS A 53 -11.99 -7.55 1.22
CA LYS A 53 -13.07 -6.77 0.64
C LYS A 53 -12.97 -5.35 1.18
N VAL A 54 -12.93 -4.36 0.29
CA VAL A 54 -12.83 -2.96 0.70
C VAL A 54 -14.22 -2.34 0.71
N ASP A 55 -14.71 -1.91 1.87
CA ASP A 55 -16.05 -1.36 1.94
C ASP A 55 -16.08 0.12 1.54
N LYS A 56 -15.30 0.96 2.23
CA LYS A 56 -15.35 2.42 2.03
C LYS A 56 -13.96 3.03 2.04
N LEU A 57 -13.84 4.11 1.27
CA LEU A 57 -12.75 5.06 1.34
C LEU A 57 -13.27 6.34 2.00
N ILE A 58 -12.63 6.76 3.08
CA ILE A 58 -12.95 7.98 3.80
C ILE A 58 -11.72 8.89 3.76
N LEU A 59 -11.92 10.11 3.31
CA LEU A 59 -10.87 11.11 3.15
C LEU A 59 -11.05 12.18 4.21
N SER A 60 -9.96 12.55 4.89
CA SER A 60 -10.02 13.63 5.87
C SER A 60 -8.74 14.44 6.00
N GLU A 61 -8.86 15.69 6.44
CA GLU A 61 -7.71 16.57 6.72
C GLU A 61 -7.23 16.41 8.16
N LEU A 62 -8.16 16.16 9.08
CA LEU A 62 -7.90 15.96 10.49
C LEU A 62 -8.38 14.57 10.94
N LEU A 63 -7.46 13.76 11.44
CA LEU A 63 -7.76 12.45 11.97
C LEU A 63 -7.72 12.46 13.50
N VAL A 64 -8.78 11.95 14.11
CA VAL A 64 -8.95 11.89 15.55
C VAL A 64 -9.21 10.44 15.95
N PHE A 65 -8.47 9.92 16.92
CA PHE A 65 -8.63 8.53 17.36
C PHE A 65 -8.20 8.31 18.82
N GLN A 66 -8.59 7.18 19.38
CA GLN A 66 -8.18 6.76 20.71
C GLN A 66 -6.91 5.93 20.64
N ARG A 67 -5.89 6.31 21.42
CA ARG A 67 -4.63 5.58 21.58
C ARG A 67 -4.39 5.33 23.06
N TYR A 68 -4.45 4.06 23.47
CA TYR A 68 -4.25 3.65 24.86
C TYR A 68 -5.10 4.46 25.86
N GLY A 69 -6.37 4.70 25.53
CA GLY A 69 -7.33 5.45 26.35
C GLY A 69 -7.20 6.98 26.29
N LYS A 70 -6.31 7.52 25.44
CA LYS A 70 -6.16 8.97 25.22
C LYS A 70 -6.63 9.34 23.83
N LYS A 71 -7.40 10.44 23.75
CA LYS A 71 -7.78 11.05 22.48
C LYS A 71 -6.57 11.72 21.85
N VAL A 72 -6.31 11.38 20.59
CA VAL A 72 -5.18 11.86 19.81
C VAL A 72 -5.71 12.48 18.54
N GLU A 73 -5.18 13.65 18.20
CA GLU A 73 -5.51 14.40 17.00
C GLU A 73 -4.27 14.50 16.09
N ARG A 74 -4.48 14.34 14.79
CA ARG A 74 -3.43 14.34 13.77
C ARG A 74 -3.89 15.09 12.52
N GLY A 75 -3.32 16.27 12.32
CA GLY A 75 -3.37 16.96 11.03
C GLY A 75 -2.32 16.41 10.06
N THR A 76 -2.52 16.70 8.78
CA THR A 76 -1.58 16.40 7.69
C THR A 76 -1.45 17.62 6.75
N GLY A 77 -0.34 17.70 6.02
CA GLY A 77 -0.19 18.64 4.90
C GLY A 77 -0.83 18.16 3.59
N GLY A 78 -1.34 16.92 3.56
CA GLY A 78 -2.09 16.35 2.45
C GLY A 78 -3.47 15.92 2.93
N ILE A 79 -3.75 14.62 2.79
CA ILE A 79 -5.00 14.01 3.24
C ILE A 79 -4.73 12.67 3.93
N TRP A 80 -5.59 12.36 4.89
CA TRP A 80 -5.73 11.03 5.45
C TRP A 80 -6.69 10.22 4.59
N ALA A 81 -6.20 9.14 4.00
CA ALA A 81 -7.03 8.13 3.36
C ALA A 81 -7.24 6.97 4.34
N VAL A 82 -8.45 6.86 4.88
CA VAL A 82 -8.88 5.79 5.77
C VAL A 82 -9.74 4.81 4.98
N ILE A 83 -9.27 3.59 4.87
CA ILE A 83 -9.91 2.53 4.09
C ILE A 83 -10.48 1.51 5.05
N THR A 84 -11.79 1.26 4.98
CA THR A 84 -12.46 0.22 5.74
C THR A 84 -12.50 -1.05 4.92
N ALA A 85 -12.14 -2.17 5.55
CA ALA A 85 -12.09 -3.45 4.88
C ALA A 85 -12.43 -4.60 5.82
N ASP A 86 -12.91 -5.68 5.22
CA ASP A 86 -13.02 -6.99 5.84
C ASP A 86 -11.94 -7.89 5.27
N ALA A 87 -11.17 -8.54 6.14
CA ALA A 87 -10.10 -9.45 5.77
C ALA A 87 -10.25 -10.79 6.50
N SER A 88 -9.89 -11.88 5.83
CA SER A 88 -9.77 -13.19 6.45
C SER A 88 -8.64 -13.99 5.86
N ALA A 89 -8.10 -14.93 6.63
CA ALA A 89 -7.17 -15.90 6.08
C ALA A 89 -7.94 -17.05 5.42
N THR A 90 -7.35 -17.70 4.41
CA THR A 90 -8.02 -18.78 3.69
C THR A 90 -7.81 -20.14 4.36
N HIS A 91 -6.54 -20.51 4.60
CA HIS A 91 -6.20 -21.88 5.04
C HIS A 91 -5.40 -21.94 6.35
N ARG A 92 -4.64 -20.90 6.70
CA ARG A 92 -3.81 -20.85 7.90
C ARG A 92 -3.83 -19.45 8.50
N THR A 93 -3.60 -19.35 9.81
CA THR A 93 -3.37 -18.07 10.47
C THR A 93 -2.24 -17.30 9.78
N LEU A 94 -2.43 -16.01 9.54
CA LEU A 94 -1.40 -15.16 8.97
C LEU A 94 -1.51 -13.71 9.44
N LEU A 95 -0.41 -12.99 9.30
CA LEU A 95 -0.30 -11.56 9.52
C LEU A 95 -0.26 -10.84 8.18
N LEU A 96 -0.98 -9.72 8.05
CA LEU A 96 -0.76 -8.78 6.94
C LEU A 96 0.39 -7.84 7.30
N ALA A 97 1.59 -8.08 6.77
CA ALA A 97 2.76 -7.24 7.03
C ALA A 97 3.06 -6.24 5.90
N GLY A 98 2.66 -6.53 4.66
CA GLY A 98 2.78 -5.60 3.53
C GLY A 98 1.49 -4.87 3.33
N VAL A 99 1.43 -3.60 3.72
CA VAL A 99 0.27 -2.74 3.53
C VAL A 99 0.73 -1.40 3.01
N ALA A 100 0.34 -1.11 1.78
CA ALA A 100 0.69 0.13 1.11
C ALA A 100 -0.45 0.62 0.21
N LEU A 101 -0.40 1.89 -0.15
CA LEU A 101 -1.28 2.49 -1.13
C LEU A 101 -0.43 2.92 -2.32
N ARG A 102 -0.76 2.44 -3.52
CA ARG A 102 -0.15 2.87 -4.77
C ARG A 102 -0.96 4.04 -5.31
N GLY A 103 -0.35 5.22 -5.38
CA GLY A 103 -1.00 6.43 -5.89
C GLY A 103 -1.03 6.50 -7.41
N ALA A 104 -1.70 7.54 -7.94
CA ALA A 104 -1.85 7.80 -9.37
C ALA A 104 -0.53 7.81 -10.16
N SER A 105 0.54 8.31 -9.55
CA SER A 105 1.88 8.36 -10.17
C SER A 105 2.64 7.03 -10.11
N GLY A 106 2.08 6.00 -9.48
CA GLY A 106 2.75 4.75 -9.15
C GLY A 106 3.61 4.81 -7.87
N ARG A 107 3.66 5.97 -7.18
CA ARG A 107 4.33 6.08 -5.89
C ARG A 107 3.65 5.20 -4.84
N ILE A 108 4.48 4.57 -3.99
CA ILE A 108 4.01 3.68 -2.92
C ILE A 108 4.04 4.43 -1.58
N TYR A 109 2.87 4.55 -0.96
CA TYR A 109 2.68 5.13 0.36
C TYR A 109 2.47 4.02 1.38
N MET A 110 3.40 3.84 2.30
CA MET A 110 3.23 2.87 3.38
C MET A 110 2.14 3.35 4.35
N GLN A 111 1.55 2.41 5.09
CA GLN A 111 0.65 2.77 6.20
C GLN A 111 1.35 3.76 7.15
N SER A 112 0.62 4.80 7.55
CA SER A 112 1.22 5.87 8.33
C SER A 112 1.58 5.38 9.74
N PRO A 113 2.85 5.47 10.19
CA PRO A 113 3.23 5.13 11.55
C PRO A 113 2.64 6.11 12.58
N ARG A 114 2.11 7.25 12.14
CA ARG A 114 1.50 8.26 13.02
C ARG A 114 0.17 7.82 13.63
N VAL A 115 -0.39 6.72 13.13
CA VAL A 115 -1.60 6.06 13.69
C VAL A 115 -1.28 4.81 14.50
N ASP A 116 -0.01 4.56 14.84
CA ASP A 116 0.38 3.42 15.67
C ASP A 116 -0.35 3.40 17.02
N GLY A 117 -0.84 2.23 17.39
CA GLY A 117 -1.66 2.02 18.59
C GLY A 117 -3.16 2.19 18.38
N LEU A 118 -3.60 2.46 17.15
CA LEU A 118 -5.01 2.37 16.77
C LEU A 118 -5.46 0.89 16.72
N SER A 119 -6.37 0.49 17.60
CA SER A 119 -6.79 -0.91 17.77
C SER A 119 -7.58 -1.48 16.59
N GLN A 120 -8.09 -0.64 15.69
CA GLN A 120 -8.87 -1.04 14.52
C GLN A 120 -8.03 -1.33 13.28
N LEU A 121 -6.71 -1.05 13.31
CA LEU A 121 -5.83 -1.36 12.18
C LEU A 121 -5.82 -2.86 11.90
N LEU A 122 -5.90 -3.24 10.62
CA LEU A 122 -5.74 -4.63 10.18
C LEU A 122 -4.26 -5.02 10.06
N SER A 123 -3.39 -4.07 9.76
CA SER A 123 -1.94 -4.31 9.75
C SER A 123 -1.47 -4.72 11.15
N GLY A 124 -0.69 -5.79 11.21
CA GLY A 124 -0.22 -6.31 12.50
C GLY A 124 -1.25 -7.13 13.28
N LYS A 125 -2.46 -7.38 12.74
CA LYS A 125 -3.42 -8.36 13.29
C LYS A 125 -3.29 -9.73 12.65
N GLU A 126 -3.41 -10.76 13.47
CA GLU A 126 -3.52 -12.15 13.00
C GLU A 126 -4.91 -12.43 12.45
N LEU A 127 -4.96 -12.69 11.14
CA LEU A 127 -6.14 -13.17 10.46
C LEU A 127 -6.27 -14.68 10.66
N GLN A 128 -7.49 -15.14 10.93
CA GLN A 128 -7.79 -16.54 11.19
C GLN A 128 -8.65 -17.11 10.05
N PRO A 129 -8.44 -18.39 9.66
CA PRO A 129 -9.31 -19.06 8.70
C PRO A 129 -10.76 -19.10 9.19
N GLY A 130 -11.69 -18.79 8.30
CA GLY A 130 -13.13 -18.81 8.58
C GLY A 130 -13.64 -17.67 9.47
N LEU A 131 -12.78 -16.72 9.87
CA LEU A 131 -13.17 -15.56 10.65
C LEU A 131 -12.91 -14.27 9.86
N GLN A 132 -13.99 -13.63 9.42
CA GLN A 132 -13.93 -12.31 8.82
C GLN A 132 -13.64 -11.26 9.89
N GLN A 133 -12.57 -10.50 9.70
CA GLN A 133 -12.17 -9.42 10.60
C GLN A 133 -12.32 -8.08 9.89
N ARG A 134 -13.16 -7.23 10.46
CA ARG A 134 -13.32 -5.84 10.03
C ARG A 134 -12.22 -4.97 10.63
N GLY A 135 -11.68 -4.06 9.84
CA GLY A 135 -10.79 -3.02 10.36
C GLY A 135 -10.42 -1.97 9.31
N LEU A 136 -9.29 -1.32 9.57
CA LEU A 136 -8.85 -0.12 8.87
C LEU A 136 -7.44 -0.25 8.30
N PHE A 137 -7.21 0.43 7.20
CA PHE A 137 -5.90 0.87 6.75
C PHE A 137 -5.88 2.40 6.67
N VAL A 138 -4.77 3.01 7.08
CA VAL A 138 -4.69 4.48 7.16
C VAL A 138 -3.42 5.00 6.52
N PHE A 139 -3.58 5.84 5.51
CA PHE A 139 -2.48 6.39 4.73
C PHE A 139 -2.48 7.92 4.80
N GLU A 140 -1.30 8.50 4.65
CA GLU A 140 -1.09 9.93 4.51
C GLU A 140 -0.45 10.17 3.15
N LEU A 141 -1.10 10.96 2.30
CA LEU A 141 -0.65 11.22 0.94
C LEU A 141 -1.14 12.57 0.41
N PRO A 142 -0.50 13.12 -0.63
CA PRO A 142 -1.04 14.24 -1.39
C PRO A 142 -2.38 13.89 -2.07
N ALA A 143 -3.30 14.85 -2.17
CA ALA A 143 -4.64 14.60 -2.73
C ALA A 143 -4.63 14.25 -4.23
N ASP A 144 -3.64 14.74 -4.97
CA ASP A 144 -3.41 14.45 -6.39
C ASP A 144 -3.04 12.98 -6.67
N GLU A 145 -2.74 12.21 -5.64
CA GLU A 145 -2.34 10.81 -5.76
C GLU A 145 -3.50 9.82 -5.53
N LEU A 146 -4.68 10.30 -5.12
CA LEU A 146 -5.88 9.48 -4.97
C LEU A 146 -6.52 8.97 -6.26
N PRO A 147 -6.58 9.74 -7.36
CA PRO A 147 -7.27 9.30 -8.56
C PRO A 147 -6.68 8.00 -9.09
N GLY A 148 -7.47 6.92 -9.08
CA GLY A 148 -7.01 5.59 -9.50
C GLY A 148 -6.04 4.92 -8.52
N ALA A 149 -5.98 5.35 -7.27
CA ALA A 149 -5.14 4.72 -6.26
C ALA A 149 -5.56 3.26 -6.00
N GLU A 150 -4.57 2.42 -5.67
CA GLU A 150 -4.78 1.00 -5.37
C GLU A 150 -4.27 0.66 -3.97
N LEU A 151 -5.12 0.03 -3.16
CA LEU A 151 -4.68 -0.56 -1.90
C LEU A 151 -3.94 -1.87 -2.21
N VAL A 152 -2.67 -1.91 -1.84
CA VAL A 152 -1.77 -3.04 -2.05
C VAL A 152 -1.52 -3.76 -0.73
N VAL A 153 -1.90 -5.03 -0.67
CA VAL A 153 -1.82 -5.85 0.55
C VAL A 153 -1.12 -7.17 0.27
N SER A 154 -0.21 -7.56 1.14
CA SER A 154 0.51 -8.84 1.11
C SER A 154 0.79 -9.34 2.53
N ARG A 155 1.06 -10.64 2.66
CA ARG A 155 1.52 -11.21 3.93
C ARG A 155 2.86 -10.68 4.36
N GLU A 156 3.78 -10.51 3.41
CA GLU A 156 5.16 -10.06 3.67
C GLU A 156 5.30 -8.58 3.36
N ALA A 157 6.15 -7.88 4.10
CA ALA A 157 6.42 -6.45 3.87
C ALA A 157 7.11 -6.18 2.52
N PHE A 158 7.93 -7.13 2.07
CA PHE A 158 8.63 -7.08 0.78
C PHE A 158 8.36 -8.39 0.02
N PRO A 159 7.14 -8.57 -0.49
CA PRO A 159 6.71 -9.84 -1.06
C PRO A 159 7.55 -10.21 -2.28
N ARG A 160 8.04 -11.45 -2.32
CA ARG A 160 8.78 -12.00 -3.46
C ARG A 160 8.19 -13.32 -3.87
N LEU A 161 7.66 -13.42 -5.10
CA LEU A 161 6.98 -14.63 -5.60
C LEU A 161 5.80 -15.08 -4.72
N THR A 162 5.34 -14.23 -3.81
CA THR A 162 4.17 -14.45 -2.96
C THR A 162 3.00 -13.63 -3.46
N SER A 163 1.78 -14.05 -3.12
CA SER A 163 0.57 -13.32 -3.51
C SER A 163 0.53 -11.91 -2.91
N GLN A 164 0.16 -10.96 -3.74
CA GLN A 164 -0.16 -9.59 -3.37
C GLN A 164 -1.49 -9.23 -4.01
N LEU A 165 -2.36 -8.60 -3.24
CA LEU A 165 -3.65 -8.14 -3.70
C LEU A 165 -3.57 -6.64 -3.97
N ALA A 166 -3.94 -6.21 -5.17
CA ALA A 166 -4.03 -4.81 -5.56
C ALA A 166 -5.51 -4.47 -5.78
N MET A 167 -6.09 -3.72 -4.84
CA MET A 167 -7.50 -3.33 -4.84
C MET A 167 -7.64 -1.92 -5.39
N SER A 168 -8.22 -1.76 -6.57
CA SER A 168 -8.52 -0.43 -7.11
C SER A 168 -9.57 0.28 -6.26
N LEU A 169 -9.25 1.50 -5.83
CA LEU A 169 -10.13 2.35 -5.04
C LEU A 169 -10.93 3.28 -5.93
N ASN A 170 -12.20 3.47 -5.59
CA ASN A 170 -13.07 4.40 -6.29
C ASN A 170 -13.15 5.71 -5.52
N GLU A 171 -12.34 6.69 -5.92
CA GLU A 171 -12.39 8.03 -5.32
C GLU A 171 -13.76 8.71 -5.50
N GLY A 172 -14.49 8.39 -6.58
CA GLY A 172 -15.82 8.91 -6.83
C GLY A 172 -16.85 8.51 -5.77
N SER A 173 -16.65 7.39 -5.08
CA SER A 173 -17.48 6.94 -3.95
C SER A 173 -16.88 7.30 -2.58
N ALA A 174 -15.78 8.05 -2.55
CA ALA A 174 -15.10 8.40 -1.31
C ALA A 174 -15.91 9.39 -0.46
N ILE A 175 -16.01 9.12 0.83
CA ILE A 175 -16.65 10.00 1.80
C ILE A 175 -15.63 11.04 2.25
N ARG A 176 -15.86 12.32 1.94
CA ARG A 176 -14.98 13.42 2.38
C ARG A 176 -15.47 14.01 3.71
N ARG A 177 -14.56 14.18 4.66
CA ARG A 177 -14.81 14.83 5.95
C ARG A 177 -13.67 15.75 6.31
N THR A 178 -13.95 16.93 6.86
CA THR A 178 -12.88 17.79 7.38
C THR A 178 -12.20 17.14 8.59
N VAL A 179 -13.02 16.60 9.50
CA VAL A 179 -12.57 15.88 10.70
C VAL A 179 -13.19 14.48 10.70
N LEU A 180 -12.35 13.46 10.89
CA LEU A 180 -12.78 12.07 11.06
C LEU A 180 -12.40 11.59 12.47
N GLU A 181 -13.40 11.22 13.27
CA GLU A 181 -13.20 10.65 14.61
C GLU A 181 -13.45 9.13 14.62
N ILE A 182 -12.35 8.37 14.57
CA ILE A 182 -12.38 6.90 14.60
C ILE A 182 -12.94 6.41 15.94
N GLY A 183 -14.01 5.62 15.88
CA GLY A 183 -14.73 5.07 17.03
C GLY A 183 -15.99 5.85 17.42
N ARG A 184 -16.20 7.05 16.86
CA ARG A 184 -17.46 7.81 16.98
C ARG A 184 -18.22 7.86 15.65
N ASP A 185 -17.48 8.05 14.57
CA ASP A 185 -18.04 8.19 13.24
C ASP A 185 -18.37 6.84 12.59
N PRO A 186 -19.41 6.77 11.74
CA PRO A 186 -19.70 5.56 10.97
C PRO A 186 -18.62 5.35 9.91
N LEU A 187 -18.02 4.15 9.97
CA LEU A 187 -16.96 3.64 9.09
C LEU A 187 -17.50 2.63 8.08
#